data_AF-A0A1Q3ED35-F1
#
_entry.id   AF-A0A1Q3ED35-F1
#
_cell.length_a   1.000
_cell.length_b   1.000
_cell.length_c   1.000
_cell.angle_alpha   90.00
_cell.angle_beta   90.00
_cell.angle_gamma   90.00
#
_symmetry.space_group_name_H-M   'P 1'
#
loop_
_entity.id
_entity.type
_entity.pdbx_description
1 polymer ?
#
loop_
_entity_poly.entity_id
_entity_poly.type
_entity_poly.pdbx_seq_one_letter_code
_entity_poly.pdbx_strand_id
1 'polypeptide(L)'
;MGSHPRNSERLLIVICVGSDRTANPSVCWGLADEVRRVNWVLKVDTAVLGQILAQLESLQMTQQAMQVKLDNLSVSTPLSPPPVEAKTLPSVNGVNGANGSSSSSTNLSREKSLYPGRVLLTTYPSQHSITPYPLKWGAPTPLLRGPIICSRLPSSLPFRNALGAHSGSYSIYRALSIAMGTLDPNYKPEYGLTEPPVEIRENPAWHDGQKIVSMRPWGHLVPQVFEREGREGGKGGEGLDIRPSISVTKAHIKLKEIDEAVKRGEIVIDGKIVLGSEPLRREDGSLVEGIDAGVEVNVSKAAVDPIWYLPGVAERFGIAESLLRRALFEDTGGMYPELITRPDINVFLPPIGGLTVYIFGNPAHIHDPSRMITVRVHDECNGSDVFGSDICTCKPYLTYAMEECIRTAQGRHPDQITAARQAASPTNPNPSTPPIEHGDPGVGVVVYFRKEGRALGEVTKYLVYNLRKRTGDSASSYFRSTELVAGVKDMRFQALMPDVLHWLGITRIDNMVSMSDMKYDAIVGSGIEIRKRYDIPGYLIPPDSRVEIDAKIASGYFTKGKRVTQEELKNTVGRAWEEVEH
;
A
#
# COMPACT_ATOMS: atom_id res chain seq x y z
N MET A 1 36.60 52.25 25.20
CA MET A 1 35.46 51.53 25.81
C MET A 1 34.73 50.87 24.66
N GLY A 2 34.68 49.56 24.44
CA GLY A 2 34.72 48.41 25.34
C GLY A 2 33.49 47.55 25.04
N SER A 3 33.72 46.25 24.79
CA SER A 3 32.78 45.09 24.83
C SER A 3 31.98 44.65 23.57
N HIS A 4 32.60 43.70 22.84
CA HIS A 4 32.16 42.35 22.45
C HIS A 4 30.89 42.02 21.59
N PRO A 5 30.93 40.88 20.84
CA PRO A 5 30.32 40.74 19.51
C PRO A 5 29.19 39.69 19.44
N ARG A 6 28.49 39.63 18.30
CA ARG A 6 27.69 38.46 17.90
C ARG A 6 28.03 38.03 16.47
N ASN A 7 28.47 36.77 16.37
CA ASN A 7 28.65 35.99 15.14
C ASN A 7 27.35 35.86 14.35
N SER A 8 27.42 36.10 13.04
CA SER A 8 26.70 35.30 12.05
C SER A 8 27.38 35.46 10.69
N GLU A 9 28.21 34.48 10.31
CA GLU A 9 28.70 34.34 8.94
C GLU A 9 27.52 33.98 8.04
N ARG A 10 27.18 34.89 7.13
CA ARG A 10 26.42 34.59 5.92
C ARG A 10 27.44 34.29 4.82
N LEU A 11 27.51 33.06 4.34
CA LEU A 11 28.28 32.73 3.15
C LEU A 11 27.47 33.17 1.92
N LEU A 12 27.95 34.23 1.26
CA LEU A 12 27.50 34.67 -0.05
C LEU A 12 28.00 33.66 -1.10
N ILE A 13 27.10 33.03 -1.85
CA ILE A 13 27.46 32.33 -3.09
C ILE A 13 27.35 33.35 -4.22
N VAL A 14 28.49 33.72 -4.80
CA VAL A 14 28.56 34.51 -6.03
C VAL A 14 28.40 33.53 -7.20
N ILE A 15 27.31 33.69 -7.95
CA ILE A 15 27.06 33.00 -9.21
C ILE A 15 27.70 33.85 -10.33
N CYS A 16 28.65 33.29 -11.08
CA CYS A 16 29.05 33.81 -12.38
C CYS A 16 28.52 32.91 -13.48
N VAL A 17 27.63 33.46 -14.30
CA VAL A 17 27.17 32.89 -15.59
C VAL A 17 27.72 33.79 -16.70
N GLY A 18 28.34 33.18 -17.72
CA GLY A 18 28.28 33.70 -19.09
C GLY A 18 29.60 34.10 -19.78
N SER A 19 29.96 33.29 -20.77
CA SER A 19 30.52 33.62 -22.11
C SER A 19 31.77 34.51 -22.24
N ASP A 20 32.85 33.96 -22.80
CA ASP A 20 33.24 34.32 -24.16
C ASP A 20 34.24 33.34 -24.81
N ARG A 21 34.10 33.14 -26.12
CA ARG A 21 35.09 32.46 -26.97
C ARG A 21 36.11 33.51 -27.41
N THR A 22 37.40 33.29 -27.10
CA THR A 22 38.63 33.64 -27.86
C THR A 22 39.78 34.07 -26.93
N ALA A 23 40.74 33.18 -26.65
CA ALA A 23 42.16 33.54 -26.40
C ALA A 23 43.05 32.29 -26.18
N ASN A 24 43.97 32.09 -27.13
CA ASN A 24 45.31 31.45 -27.15
C ASN A 24 45.67 30.18 -26.33
N PRO A 25 46.32 29.16 -26.96
CA PRO A 25 46.72 27.91 -26.31
C PRO A 25 48.18 27.98 -25.84
N SER A 26 48.41 28.27 -24.55
CA SER A 26 49.74 28.11 -23.93
C SER A 26 49.70 27.92 -22.41
N VAL A 27 48.59 27.38 -21.87
CA VAL A 27 48.50 26.93 -20.47
C VAL A 27 47.84 25.54 -20.42
N CYS A 28 48.38 24.61 -21.20
CA CYS A 28 48.24 23.18 -20.95
C CYS A 28 49.65 22.70 -20.60
N TRP A 29 49.81 22.09 -19.42
CA TRP A 29 50.97 21.39 -18.84
C TRP A 29 51.21 21.87 -17.42
N GLY A 30 50.46 21.30 -16.48
CA GLY A 30 50.70 21.50 -15.06
C GLY A 30 49.50 21.21 -14.18
N LEU A 31 48.90 20.02 -14.29
CA LEU A 31 48.00 19.43 -13.27
C LEU A 31 47.59 17.99 -13.64
N ALA A 32 48.54 17.19 -14.14
CA ALA A 32 48.30 15.79 -14.52
C ALA A 32 49.14 14.79 -13.70
N ASP A 33 49.64 15.16 -12.51
CA ASP A 33 50.63 14.33 -11.80
C ASP A 33 50.40 14.12 -10.30
N GLU A 34 49.18 14.26 -9.79
CA GLU A 34 48.92 14.07 -8.35
C GLU A 34 47.69 13.20 -8.04
N VAL A 35 47.57 12.06 -8.71
CA VAL A 35 46.56 11.01 -8.37
C VAL A 35 47.21 9.63 -8.19
N ARG A 36 48.36 9.56 -7.49
CA ARG A 36 48.91 8.27 -7.03
C ARG A 36 49.31 8.32 -5.55
N ARG A 37 48.60 7.49 -4.78
CA ARG A 37 48.81 7.07 -3.37
C ARG A 37 48.43 8.08 -2.29
N VAL A 38 47.17 8.05 -1.86
CA VAL A 38 46.80 8.44 -0.49
C VAL A 38 46.32 7.19 0.24
N ASN A 39 47.16 6.74 1.17
CA ASN A 39 46.90 5.68 2.12
C ASN A 39 45.94 6.26 3.17
N TRP A 40 44.71 5.75 3.27
CA TRP A 40 43.77 6.17 4.29
C TRP A 40 44.15 5.55 5.64
N VAL A 41 45.05 6.21 6.37
CA VAL A 41 45.21 5.99 7.81
C VAL A 41 44.29 6.98 8.52
N LEU A 42 43.18 6.49 9.06
CA LEU A 42 42.32 7.24 9.97
C LEU A 42 43.14 7.63 11.21
N LYS A 43 43.58 8.89 11.30
CA LYS A 43 44.02 9.46 12.57
C LYS A 43 42.77 9.74 13.41
N VAL A 44 42.43 8.80 14.28
CA VAL A 44 41.47 9.04 15.35
C VAL A 44 42.15 9.89 16.41
N ASP A 45 41.55 11.02 16.76
CA ASP A 45 42.05 11.92 17.79
C ASP A 45 42.02 11.22 19.16
N THR A 46 43.19 11.07 19.79
CA THR A 46 43.36 10.45 21.10
C THR A 46 42.55 11.14 22.20
N ALA A 47 42.23 12.43 22.04
CA ALA A 47 41.38 13.16 22.97
C ALA A 47 39.91 12.68 22.91
N VAL A 48 39.42 12.36 21.71
CA VAL A 48 38.05 11.86 21.50
C VAL A 48 37.90 10.45 22.05
N LEU A 49 38.91 9.59 21.85
CA LEU A 49 38.93 8.25 22.46
C LEU A 49 38.97 8.33 23.99
N GLY A 50 39.70 9.28 24.57
CA GLY A 50 39.71 9.53 26.01
C GLY A 50 38.35 9.96 26.55
N GLN A 51 37.61 10.81 25.83
CA GLN A 51 36.26 11.24 26.22
C GLN A 51 35.24 10.09 26.13
N ILE A 52 35.33 9.25 25.09
CA ILE A 52 34.47 8.08 24.94
C ILE A 52 34.73 7.07 26.06
N LEU A 53 36.00 6.84 26.40
CA LEU A 53 36.37 5.94 27.51
C LEU A 53 35.82 6.45 28.86
N ALA A 54 35.97 7.73 29.15
CA ALA A 54 35.43 8.32 30.38
C ALA A 54 33.89 8.24 30.46
N GLN A 55 33.18 8.36 29.34
CA GLN A 55 31.72 8.18 29.31
C GLN A 55 31.31 6.73 29.53
N LEU A 56 32.06 5.76 28.97
CA LEU A 56 31.80 4.33 29.19
C LEU A 56 32.05 3.92 30.63
N GLU A 57 33.11 4.41 31.26
CA GLU A 57 33.40 4.14 32.68
C GLU A 57 32.32 4.72 33.61
N SER A 58 31.83 5.92 33.32
CA SER A 58 30.71 6.55 34.04
C SER A 58 29.40 5.74 33.91
N LEU A 59 29.09 5.26 32.71
CA LEU A 59 27.92 4.40 32.47
C LEU A 59 28.03 3.07 33.22
N GLN A 60 29.23 2.48 33.28
CA GLN A 60 29.47 1.23 33.98
C GLN A 60 29.29 1.40 35.50
N MET A 61 29.77 2.50 36.09
CA MET A 61 29.52 2.79 37.50
C MET A 61 28.03 3.02 37.80
N THR A 62 27.32 3.67 36.88
CA THR A 62 25.86 3.89 37.02
C THR A 62 25.09 2.57 36.97
N GLN A 63 25.48 1.62 36.12
CA GLN A 63 24.86 0.29 36.07
C GLN A 63 25.14 -0.53 37.33
N GLN A 64 26.36 -0.48 37.88
CA GLN A 64 26.69 -1.17 39.14
C GLN A 64 25.89 -0.60 40.32
N ALA A 65 25.74 0.73 40.39
CA ALA A 65 24.91 1.36 41.42
C ALA A 65 23.42 0.99 41.29
N MET A 66 22.93 0.81 40.07
CA MET A 66 21.56 0.36 39.80
C MET A 66 21.37 -1.11 40.17
N GLN A 67 22.36 -1.97 39.91
CA GLN A 67 22.34 -3.38 40.30
C GLN A 67 22.30 -3.56 41.82
N VAL A 68 23.10 -2.79 42.57
CA VAL A 68 23.07 -2.81 44.04
C VAL A 68 21.71 -2.35 44.59
N LYS A 69 21.06 -1.37 43.94
CA LYS A 69 19.69 -0.96 44.30
C LYS A 69 18.67 -2.07 44.01
N LEU A 70 18.84 -2.81 42.92
CA LEU A 70 17.96 -3.92 42.54
C LEU A 70 18.10 -5.10 43.52
N ASP A 71 19.34 -5.41 43.93
CA ASP A 71 19.63 -6.48 44.88
C ASP A 71 19.06 -6.14 46.27
N ASN A 72 19.16 -4.87 46.70
CA ASN A 72 18.54 -4.40 47.94
C ASN A 72 16.99 -4.42 47.93
N LEU A 73 16.36 -4.35 46.74
CA LEU A 73 14.91 -4.49 46.60
C LEU A 73 14.46 -5.97 46.62
N SER A 74 15.35 -6.90 46.30
CA SER A 74 15.05 -8.34 46.24
C SER A 74 15.08 -9.04 47.61
N VAL A 75 15.70 -8.41 48.63
CA VAL A 75 15.81 -8.96 49.99
C VAL A 75 14.88 -8.24 50.95
N SER A 76 13.56 -8.29 50.70
CA SER A 76 12.56 -8.10 51.77
C SER A 76 11.19 -8.65 51.37
N THR A 77 10.90 -9.87 51.79
CA THR A 77 9.56 -10.27 52.23
C THR A 77 9.73 -11.43 53.20
N PRO A 78 9.02 -11.43 54.35
CA PRO A 78 7.66 -11.96 54.28
C PRO A 78 6.59 -11.30 55.19
N LEU A 79 5.33 -11.56 54.80
CA LEU A 79 4.09 -11.75 55.58
C LEU A 79 3.32 -10.56 56.23
N SER A 80 2.06 -10.44 55.75
CA SER A 80 0.81 -9.92 56.37
C SER A 80 0.59 -8.41 56.52
N PRO A 81 -0.60 -7.87 56.14
CA PRO A 81 -0.93 -6.45 56.33
C PRO A 81 -1.74 -6.20 57.61
N PRO A 82 -1.49 -5.10 58.34
CA PRO A 82 -2.50 -4.47 59.18
C PRO A 82 -3.05 -3.18 58.54
N PRO A 83 -4.23 -2.69 58.99
CA PRO A 83 -4.93 -1.58 58.36
C PRO A 83 -4.57 -0.25 59.04
N VAL A 84 -4.32 0.83 58.28
CA VAL A 84 -4.26 2.18 58.89
C VAL A 84 -4.83 3.27 57.98
N GLU A 85 -5.90 3.84 58.50
CA GLU A 85 -6.39 5.22 58.48
C GLU A 85 -5.59 6.31 57.76
N ALA A 86 -6.34 7.13 57.02
CA ALA A 86 -5.90 8.40 56.48
C ALA A 86 -5.68 9.44 57.59
N LYS A 87 -4.47 10.00 57.66
CA LYS A 87 -4.18 11.27 58.33
C LYS A 87 -3.58 12.27 57.34
N THR A 88 -4.32 13.35 57.15
CA THR A 88 -3.94 14.62 56.52
C THR A 88 -2.82 15.32 57.27
N LEU A 89 -1.84 15.89 56.56
CA LEU A 89 -0.87 16.89 57.01
C LEU A 89 -0.48 17.81 55.83
N PRO A 90 0.05 19.03 56.07
CA PRO A 90 -0.63 20.26 55.68
C PRO A 90 -0.02 21.01 54.49
N SER A 91 -0.80 21.95 53.98
CA SER A 91 -0.47 22.90 52.92
C SER A 91 0.66 23.86 53.32
N VAL A 92 1.66 24.02 52.45
CA VAL A 92 2.64 25.11 52.49
C VAL A 92 2.48 25.93 51.21
N ASN A 93 2.04 27.17 51.39
CA ASN A 93 1.95 28.18 50.33
C ASN A 93 3.28 28.93 50.18
N GLY A 94 3.74 29.04 48.93
CA GLY A 94 4.46 30.18 48.34
C GLY A 94 5.97 30.29 48.62
N VAL A 95 6.81 30.31 47.58
CA VAL A 95 7.22 31.54 46.86
C VAL A 95 7.79 31.18 45.47
N ASN A 96 7.38 32.01 44.51
CA ASN A 96 7.73 32.17 43.09
C ASN A 96 9.08 31.66 42.56
N GLY A 97 8.97 30.86 41.50
CA GLY A 97 9.98 30.66 40.45
C GLY A 97 9.25 30.36 39.14
N ALA A 98 8.73 31.39 38.47
CA ALA A 98 8.10 31.28 37.16
C ALA A 98 9.18 31.14 36.09
N ASN A 99 9.29 29.94 35.50
CA ASN A 99 9.30 29.70 34.05
C ASN A 99 9.63 28.23 33.75
N GLY A 100 8.62 27.47 33.30
CA GLY A 100 8.83 26.19 32.59
C GLY A 100 8.14 24.93 33.13
N SER A 101 6.82 24.92 33.42
CA SER A 101 6.15 23.67 33.85
C SER A 101 4.66 23.49 33.54
N SER A 102 4.00 24.36 32.75
CA SER A 102 2.55 24.21 32.48
C SER A 102 2.18 23.12 31.45
N SER A 103 3.13 22.65 30.64
CA SER A 103 2.90 21.60 29.64
C SER A 103 2.99 20.17 30.20
N SER A 104 3.72 19.95 31.30
CA SER A 104 3.90 18.60 31.85
C SER A 104 2.69 18.14 32.67
N SER A 105 2.07 19.04 33.44
CA SER A 105 0.86 18.76 34.22
C SER A 105 -0.38 18.54 33.36
N THR A 106 -0.43 19.20 32.19
CA THR A 106 -1.50 19.03 31.20
C THR A 106 -1.36 17.72 30.42
N ASN A 107 -0.13 17.30 30.09
CA ASN A 107 0.09 16.02 29.43
C ASN A 107 -0.17 14.81 30.35
N LEU A 108 0.27 14.86 31.62
CA LEU A 108 0.05 13.75 32.56
C LEU A 108 -1.44 13.57 32.91
N SER A 109 -2.19 14.67 33.03
CA SER A 109 -3.63 14.63 33.28
C SER A 109 -4.40 14.12 32.05
N ARG A 110 -3.98 14.53 30.86
CA ARG A 110 -4.51 14.03 29.59
C ARG A 110 -4.23 12.54 29.38
N GLU A 111 -3.02 12.07 29.68
CA GLU A 111 -2.66 10.65 29.61
C GLU A 111 -3.56 9.81 30.51
N LYS A 112 -3.75 10.23 31.77
CA LYS A 112 -4.67 9.55 32.70
C LYS A 112 -6.12 9.57 32.24
N SER A 113 -6.55 10.62 31.53
CA SER A 113 -7.90 10.72 30.98
C SER A 113 -8.10 9.77 29.79
N LEU A 114 -7.15 9.71 28.86
CA LEU A 114 -7.22 8.86 27.67
C LEU A 114 -6.97 7.37 27.99
N TYR A 115 -6.08 7.10 28.93
CA TYR A 115 -5.62 5.76 29.31
C TYR A 115 -5.66 5.59 30.83
N PRO A 116 -6.86 5.51 31.45
CA PRO A 116 -7.01 5.44 32.90
C PRO A 116 -6.54 4.09 33.50
N GLY A 117 -6.43 3.06 32.67
CA GLY A 117 -6.01 1.71 33.06
C GLY A 117 -4.50 1.47 32.90
N ARG A 118 -3.99 0.45 33.60
CA ARG A 118 -2.63 -0.06 33.33
C ARG A 118 -2.54 -0.57 31.89
N VAL A 119 -1.36 -0.47 31.29
CA VAL A 119 -1.10 -1.06 29.97
C VAL A 119 -1.28 -2.58 30.06
N LEU A 120 -2.37 -3.07 29.48
CA LEU A 120 -2.63 -4.50 29.36
C LEU A 120 -1.88 -5.03 28.15
N LEU A 121 -0.76 -5.68 28.41
CA LEU A 121 -0.03 -6.46 27.42
C LEU A 121 -0.70 -7.83 27.32
N THR A 122 -1.34 -8.13 26.19
CA THR A 122 -2.00 -9.42 25.94
C THR A 122 -0.99 -10.50 25.55
N THR A 123 0.12 -10.56 26.29
CA THR A 123 1.34 -11.23 25.86
C THR A 123 1.32 -12.72 26.13
N TYR A 124 0.40 -13.28 26.92
CA TYR A 124 0.42 -14.72 27.23
C TYR A 124 -0.94 -15.41 27.06
N PRO A 125 -1.00 -16.64 26.51
CA PRO A 125 -2.25 -17.36 26.23
C PRO A 125 -3.10 -17.67 27.47
N SER A 126 -2.51 -17.67 28.66
CA SER A 126 -3.13 -18.06 29.93
C SER A 126 -3.37 -16.89 30.89
N GLN A 127 -3.39 -15.66 30.37
CA GLN A 127 -3.71 -14.49 31.19
C GLN A 127 -5.14 -14.61 31.72
N HIS A 128 -5.29 -14.59 33.05
CA HIS A 128 -6.60 -14.67 33.70
C HIS A 128 -7.51 -13.55 33.15
N SER A 129 -8.77 -13.89 32.86
CA SER A 129 -9.80 -12.99 32.31
C SER A 129 -9.74 -12.69 30.80
N ILE A 130 -8.93 -13.43 30.01
CA ILE A 130 -8.95 -13.36 28.54
C ILE A 130 -9.49 -14.69 27.98
N THR A 131 -10.58 -14.64 27.25
CA THR A 131 -11.18 -15.79 26.57
C THR A 131 -11.55 -15.35 25.16
N PRO A 132 -10.69 -15.61 24.16
CA PRO A 132 -10.93 -15.19 22.78
C PRO A 132 -12.28 -15.64 22.27
N TYR A 133 -12.96 -14.78 21.50
CA TYR A 133 -14.20 -15.16 20.84
C TYR A 133 -13.92 -16.29 19.83
N PRO A 134 -14.74 -17.36 19.78
CA PRO A 134 -14.52 -18.47 18.85
C PRO A 134 -14.39 -18.00 17.40
N LEU A 135 -13.34 -18.47 16.71
CA LEU A 135 -13.08 -18.16 15.31
C LEU A 135 -12.68 -19.43 14.55
N LYS A 136 -13.49 -19.82 13.56
CA LYS A 136 -13.24 -21.00 12.73
C LYS A 136 -13.06 -20.59 11.27
N TRP A 137 -11.81 -20.45 10.84
CA TRP A 137 -11.50 -20.14 9.44
C TRP A 137 -12.05 -21.23 8.50
N GLY A 138 -12.57 -20.82 7.34
CA GLY A 138 -13.21 -21.76 6.40
C GLY A 138 -14.56 -22.33 6.85
N ALA A 139 -15.22 -21.75 7.86
CA ALA A 139 -16.59 -22.17 8.20
C ALA A 139 -17.59 -21.76 7.09
N PRO A 140 -18.67 -22.54 6.89
CA PRO A 140 -19.59 -22.36 5.76
C PRO A 140 -20.53 -21.17 5.91
N THR A 141 -20.67 -20.59 7.10
CA THR A 141 -21.49 -19.39 7.30
C THR A 141 -20.70 -18.38 8.12
N PRO A 142 -20.97 -17.08 7.99
CA PRO A 142 -20.23 -16.08 8.73
C PRO A 142 -20.47 -16.18 10.24
N LEU A 143 -21.66 -16.57 10.69
CA LEU A 143 -21.96 -16.80 12.10
C LEU A 143 -21.16 -17.97 12.70
N LEU A 144 -21.03 -19.09 11.97
CA LEU A 144 -20.19 -20.22 12.39
C LEU A 144 -18.70 -19.90 12.33
N ARG A 145 -18.30 -19.00 11.42
CA ARG A 145 -16.91 -18.51 11.34
C ARG A 145 -16.56 -17.67 12.55
N GLY A 146 -17.48 -16.85 13.03
CA GLY A 146 -17.28 -15.89 14.10
C GLY A 146 -16.77 -14.53 13.62
N PRO A 147 -16.92 -13.48 14.45
CA PRO A 147 -16.40 -12.15 14.17
C PRO A 147 -14.88 -12.09 14.36
N ILE A 148 -14.23 -11.18 13.64
CA ILE A 148 -12.81 -10.88 13.83
C ILE A 148 -12.71 -9.66 14.75
N ILE A 149 -12.05 -9.84 15.89
CA ILE A 149 -11.94 -8.87 16.96
C ILE A 149 -10.48 -8.67 17.30
N CYS A 150 -9.90 -7.54 16.90
CA CYS A 150 -8.57 -7.11 17.34
C CYS A 150 -8.64 -5.86 18.24
N SER A 151 -9.83 -5.31 18.46
CA SER A 151 -10.05 -4.06 19.19
C SER A 151 -9.57 -4.12 20.64
N ARG A 152 -9.03 -3.01 21.12
CA ARG A 152 -8.60 -2.80 22.51
C ARG A 152 -9.64 -2.09 23.37
N LEU A 153 -10.86 -1.87 22.86
CA LEU A 153 -11.94 -1.31 23.67
C LEU A 153 -12.24 -2.22 24.88
N PRO A 154 -12.59 -1.67 26.06
CA PRO A 154 -12.84 -2.47 27.26
C PRO A 154 -13.86 -3.60 27.06
N SER A 155 -14.87 -3.37 26.23
CA SER A 155 -15.91 -4.36 25.90
C SER A 155 -15.43 -5.51 25.00
N SER A 156 -14.30 -5.35 24.31
CA SER A 156 -13.80 -6.33 23.32
C SER A 156 -12.44 -6.92 23.68
N LEU A 157 -11.68 -6.26 24.55
CA LEU A 157 -10.33 -6.67 24.94
C LEU A 157 -10.26 -8.13 25.46
N PRO A 158 -11.21 -8.63 26.29
CA PRO A 158 -11.21 -10.03 26.74
C PRO A 158 -11.45 -11.04 25.62
N PHE A 159 -12.08 -10.61 24.52
CA PHE A 159 -12.59 -11.45 23.44
C PHE A 159 -11.74 -11.40 22.17
N ARG A 160 -10.59 -10.71 22.19
CA ARG A 160 -9.70 -10.57 21.02
C ARG A 160 -9.28 -11.94 20.50
N ASN A 161 -9.49 -12.16 19.21
CA ASN A 161 -9.15 -13.37 18.48
C ASN A 161 -8.30 -13.09 17.22
N ALA A 162 -7.78 -11.86 17.10
CA ALA A 162 -6.91 -11.44 16.02
C ALA A 162 -5.83 -10.46 16.49
N LEU A 163 -4.67 -10.54 15.84
CA LEU A 163 -3.51 -9.67 16.04
C LEU A 163 -3.61 -8.41 15.15
N GLY A 164 -2.88 -7.35 15.51
CA GLY A 164 -2.85 -6.11 14.73
C GLY A 164 -3.98 -5.13 15.09
N ALA A 165 -4.39 -4.32 14.12
CA ALA A 165 -5.40 -3.28 14.29
C ALA A 165 -6.28 -3.14 13.03
N HIS A 166 -7.52 -2.69 13.23
CA HIS A 166 -8.42 -2.34 12.12
C HIS A 166 -7.88 -1.13 11.32
N SER A 167 -8.35 -0.99 10.06
CA SER A 167 -8.01 0.13 9.16
C SER A 167 -6.59 0.08 8.57
N GLY A 168 -5.94 -1.09 8.56
CA GLY A 168 -4.66 -1.31 7.88
C GLY A 168 -3.61 -0.25 8.21
N SER A 169 -2.96 0.31 7.19
CA SER A 169 -1.96 1.38 7.33
C SER A 169 -2.47 2.67 7.98
N TYR A 170 -3.79 2.89 8.04
CA TYR A 170 -4.39 4.09 8.66
C TYR A 170 -4.57 3.98 10.18
N SER A 171 -4.38 2.79 10.74
CA SER A 171 -4.49 2.54 12.19
C SER A 171 -3.60 3.45 13.04
N ILE A 172 -2.41 3.79 12.55
CA ILE A 172 -1.47 4.70 13.21
C ILE A 172 -2.05 6.11 13.29
N TYR A 173 -2.65 6.62 12.21
CA TYR A 173 -3.28 7.93 12.20
C TYR A 173 -4.45 7.99 13.18
N ARG A 174 -5.24 6.92 13.28
CA ARG A 174 -6.29 6.82 14.31
C ARG A 174 -5.71 6.94 15.73
N ALA A 175 -4.60 6.24 16.00
CA ALA A 175 -3.93 6.33 17.30
C ALA A 175 -3.44 7.75 17.60
N LEU A 176 -2.89 8.45 16.61
CA LEU A 176 -2.48 9.85 16.73
C LEU A 176 -3.67 10.77 16.98
N SER A 177 -4.80 10.58 16.29
CA SER A 177 -6.04 11.35 16.54
C SER A 177 -6.54 11.19 17.98
N ILE A 178 -6.46 9.98 18.55
CA ILE A 178 -6.80 9.75 19.96
C ILE A 178 -5.84 10.48 20.89
N ALA A 179 -4.53 10.37 20.67
CA ALA A 179 -3.53 11.09 21.46
C ALA A 179 -3.74 12.62 21.38
N MET A 180 -4.06 13.13 20.19
CA MET A 180 -4.43 14.51 19.92
C MET A 180 -5.84 14.89 20.42
N GLY A 181 -6.61 13.95 20.94
CA GLY A 181 -7.92 14.19 21.56
C GLY A 181 -9.00 14.62 20.57
N THR A 182 -8.74 14.44 19.27
CA THR A 182 -9.71 14.68 18.20
C THR A 182 -10.64 13.47 18.00
N LEU A 183 -10.30 12.33 18.61
CA LEU A 183 -11.12 11.12 18.62
C LEU A 183 -11.15 10.53 20.04
N ASP A 184 -12.34 10.15 20.51
CA ASP A 184 -12.48 9.45 21.79
C ASP A 184 -11.83 8.05 21.71
N PRO A 185 -10.95 7.64 22.65
CA PRO A 185 -10.38 6.30 22.69
C PRO A 185 -11.43 5.18 22.71
N ASN A 186 -12.61 5.44 23.29
CA ASN A 186 -13.74 4.52 23.37
C ASN A 186 -14.74 4.65 22.21
N TYR A 187 -14.45 5.51 21.23
CA TYR A 187 -15.33 5.69 20.08
C TYR A 187 -15.56 4.39 19.30
N LYS A 188 -16.83 4.02 19.18
CA LYS A 188 -17.31 2.94 18.32
C LYS A 188 -17.95 3.54 17.08
N PRO A 189 -17.50 3.17 15.87
CA PRO A 189 -18.16 3.60 14.65
C PRO A 189 -19.60 3.06 14.58
N GLU A 190 -20.52 3.88 14.10
CA GLU A 190 -21.86 3.45 13.73
C GLU A 190 -21.89 3.06 12.25
N TYR A 191 -22.45 1.89 11.95
CA TYR A 191 -22.50 1.34 10.60
C TYR A 191 -23.94 1.26 10.04
N GLY A 192 -24.92 1.87 10.69
CA GLY A 192 -26.27 1.92 10.17
C GLY A 192 -26.32 2.63 8.81
N LEU A 193 -27.11 2.10 7.87
CA LEU A 193 -27.25 2.65 6.51
C LEU A 193 -25.94 2.63 5.69
N THR A 194 -25.03 1.72 6.02
CA THR A 194 -23.76 1.52 5.29
C THR A 194 -23.75 0.24 4.45
N GLU A 195 -24.93 -0.35 4.23
CA GLU A 195 -25.11 -1.54 3.40
C GLU A 195 -24.53 -1.31 1.99
N PRO A 196 -23.81 -2.29 1.42
CA PRO A 196 -23.39 -2.27 0.03
C PRO A 196 -24.56 -1.98 -0.93
N PRO A 197 -24.49 -0.96 -1.80
CA PRO A 197 -25.51 -0.69 -2.82
C PRO A 197 -25.41 -1.63 -4.03
N VAL A 198 -24.44 -2.56 -3.98
CA VAL A 198 -24.12 -3.53 -5.03
C VAL A 198 -23.85 -4.84 -4.32
N GLU A 199 -24.57 -5.87 -4.72
CA GLU A 199 -24.36 -7.23 -4.21
C GLU A 199 -23.13 -7.86 -4.87
N ILE A 200 -22.24 -8.40 -4.04
CA ILE A 200 -21.20 -9.33 -4.47
C ILE A 200 -21.65 -10.71 -4.03
N ARG A 201 -22.02 -11.53 -5.01
CA ARG A 201 -22.66 -12.82 -4.75
C ARG A 201 -21.68 -13.76 -4.06
N GLU A 202 -22.17 -14.38 -2.99
CA GLU A 202 -21.46 -15.47 -2.31
C GLU A 202 -21.17 -16.62 -3.27
N ASN A 203 -19.98 -17.21 -3.15
CA ASN A 203 -19.53 -18.28 -4.04
C ASN A 203 -18.71 -19.33 -3.25
N PRO A 204 -18.47 -20.53 -3.83
CA PRO A 204 -17.83 -21.64 -3.13
C PRO A 204 -16.48 -21.29 -2.46
N ALA A 205 -15.70 -20.38 -3.04
CA ALA A 205 -14.40 -20.00 -2.49
C ALA A 205 -14.49 -19.27 -1.14
N TRP A 206 -15.65 -18.70 -0.78
CA TRP A 206 -15.85 -18.04 0.53
C TRP A 206 -15.87 -19.03 1.69
N HIS A 207 -16.27 -20.27 1.41
CA HIS A 207 -16.39 -21.35 2.38
C HIS A 207 -15.14 -22.23 2.46
N ASP A 208 -14.23 -22.10 1.49
CA ASP A 208 -12.98 -22.85 1.46
C ASP A 208 -11.90 -22.13 2.29
N GLY A 209 -11.41 -22.81 3.33
CA GLY A 209 -10.40 -22.27 4.25
C GLY A 209 -9.02 -22.02 3.61
N GLN A 210 -8.75 -22.57 2.43
CA GLN A 210 -7.47 -22.46 1.72
C GLN A 210 -7.54 -21.53 0.49
N LYS A 211 -8.74 -21.27 -0.06
CA LYS A 211 -8.89 -20.41 -1.25
C LYS A 211 -8.66 -18.93 -0.96
N ILE A 212 -9.20 -18.43 0.14
CA ILE A 212 -9.08 -17.02 0.57
C ILE A 212 -8.43 -16.98 1.96
N VAL A 213 -7.18 -16.52 2.01
CA VAL A 213 -6.35 -16.51 3.24
C VAL A 213 -5.82 -15.13 3.60
N SER A 214 -5.94 -14.14 2.71
CA SER A 214 -5.42 -12.77 2.88
C SER A 214 -6.51 -11.68 2.95
N MET A 215 -7.78 -12.08 2.92
CA MET A 215 -8.93 -11.22 3.21
C MET A 215 -10.09 -11.99 3.85
N ARG A 216 -11.09 -11.25 4.36
CA ARG A 216 -12.31 -11.82 4.95
C ARG A 216 -13.43 -11.87 3.89
N PRO A 217 -13.94 -13.06 3.51
CA PRO A 217 -14.95 -13.18 2.44
C PRO A 217 -16.22 -12.33 2.68
N TRP A 218 -16.83 -12.44 3.87
CA TRP A 218 -17.98 -11.63 4.27
C TRP A 218 -17.62 -10.23 4.79
N GLY A 219 -16.42 -9.71 4.49
CA GLY A 219 -15.89 -8.47 5.07
C GLY A 219 -16.75 -7.21 4.89
N HIS A 220 -17.63 -7.21 3.88
CA HIS A 220 -18.55 -6.12 3.53
C HIS A 220 -19.94 -6.28 4.13
N LEU A 221 -20.27 -7.44 4.69
CA LEU A 221 -21.56 -7.76 5.32
C LEU A 221 -21.45 -7.78 6.85
N VAL A 222 -20.27 -7.49 7.39
CA VAL A 222 -19.98 -7.58 8.82
C VAL A 222 -20.96 -6.78 9.68
N PRO A 223 -21.30 -5.51 9.34
CA PRO A 223 -22.24 -4.74 10.14
C PRO A 223 -23.62 -5.39 10.25
N GLN A 224 -24.10 -6.02 9.16
CA GLN A 224 -25.41 -6.67 9.10
C GLN A 224 -25.39 -8.04 9.79
N VAL A 225 -24.34 -8.83 9.57
CA VAL A 225 -24.25 -10.19 10.11
C VAL A 225 -24.06 -10.19 11.63
N PHE A 226 -23.24 -9.28 12.15
CA PHE A 226 -22.89 -9.21 13.58
C PHE A 226 -23.55 -8.03 14.28
N GLU A 227 -24.71 -7.59 13.79
CA GLU A 227 -25.44 -6.45 14.34
C GLU A 227 -25.74 -6.67 15.83
N ARG A 228 -26.17 -7.88 16.20
CA ARG A 228 -26.51 -8.26 17.57
C ARG A 228 -25.28 -8.21 18.49
N GLU A 229 -24.18 -8.82 18.08
CA GLU A 229 -22.93 -8.86 18.83
C GLU A 229 -22.32 -7.46 18.97
N GLY A 230 -22.43 -6.63 17.92
CA GLY A 230 -21.91 -5.26 17.92
C GLY A 230 -22.75 -4.27 18.73
N ARG A 231 -24.07 -4.47 18.81
CA ARG A 231 -25.01 -3.60 19.52
C ARG A 231 -24.62 -3.46 20.99
N GLU A 232 -24.76 -2.26 21.54
CA GLU A 232 -24.40 -1.99 22.94
C GLU A 232 -25.16 -2.88 23.94
N GLY A 233 -24.51 -3.23 25.05
CA GLY A 233 -25.10 -4.02 26.13
C GLY A 233 -26.42 -3.46 26.66
N GLY A 234 -26.49 -2.14 26.85
CA GLY A 234 -27.72 -1.44 27.26
C GLY A 234 -28.85 -1.48 26.23
N LYS A 235 -28.57 -1.92 25.00
CA LYS A 235 -29.53 -2.10 23.89
C LYS A 235 -29.70 -3.58 23.53
N GLY A 236 -29.27 -4.50 24.39
CA GLY A 236 -29.46 -5.95 24.22
C GLY A 236 -28.45 -6.67 23.32
N GLY A 237 -27.27 -6.10 23.10
CA GLY A 237 -26.15 -6.77 22.41
C GLY A 237 -24.95 -7.04 23.31
N GLU A 238 -23.82 -7.47 22.74
CA GLU A 238 -22.58 -7.75 23.50
C GLU A 238 -21.63 -6.53 23.55
N GLY A 239 -21.91 -5.51 22.75
CA GLY A 239 -21.10 -4.31 22.62
C GLY A 239 -19.72 -4.58 22.03
N LEU A 240 -19.54 -5.61 21.21
CA LEU A 240 -18.25 -5.91 20.61
C LEU A 240 -17.89 -4.91 19.49
N ASP A 241 -16.64 -4.47 19.43
CA ASP A 241 -16.12 -3.64 18.35
C ASP A 241 -15.71 -4.52 17.17
N ILE A 242 -16.68 -4.78 16.31
CA ILE A 242 -16.56 -5.61 15.12
C ILE A 242 -16.67 -4.69 13.90
N ARG A 243 -15.59 -4.59 13.12
CA ARG A 243 -15.52 -3.66 11.99
C ARG A 243 -15.51 -4.38 10.64
N PRO A 244 -16.14 -3.81 9.60
CA PRO A 244 -15.98 -4.28 8.24
C PRO A 244 -14.52 -4.14 7.80
N SER A 245 -14.09 -5.07 6.96
CA SER A 245 -12.77 -5.02 6.29
C SER A 245 -12.90 -4.83 4.79
N ILE A 246 -14.13 -4.81 4.27
CA ILE A 246 -14.44 -4.52 2.87
C ILE A 246 -15.59 -3.51 2.88
N SER A 247 -15.57 -2.54 1.99
CA SER A 247 -16.70 -1.65 1.74
C SER A 247 -16.92 -1.54 0.24
N VAL A 248 -18.17 -1.66 -0.21
CA VAL A 248 -18.55 -1.63 -1.63
C VAL A 248 -19.46 -0.43 -1.86
N THR A 249 -19.26 0.28 -2.96
CA THR A 249 -20.08 1.43 -3.34
C THR A 249 -20.13 1.62 -4.87
N LYS A 250 -20.95 2.55 -5.35
CA LYS A 250 -20.96 2.99 -6.75
C LYS A 250 -20.26 4.35 -6.88
N ALA A 251 -19.64 4.60 -8.01
CA ALA A 251 -19.00 5.88 -8.29
C ALA A 251 -19.01 6.18 -9.79
N HIS A 252 -18.91 7.46 -10.11
CA HIS A 252 -18.46 7.91 -11.42
C HIS A 252 -16.98 8.26 -11.32
N ILE A 253 -16.16 7.72 -12.22
CA ILE A 253 -14.75 8.06 -12.33
C ILE A 253 -14.52 8.86 -13.61
N LYS A 254 -13.56 9.78 -13.57
CA LYS A 254 -13.22 10.64 -14.69
C LYS A 254 -11.72 10.60 -14.93
N LEU A 255 -11.33 10.29 -16.16
CA LEU A 255 -9.95 10.23 -16.59
C LEU A 255 -9.83 10.87 -17.97
N LYS A 256 -8.83 11.72 -18.14
CA LYS A 256 -8.61 12.45 -19.39
C LYS A 256 -8.40 11.51 -20.57
N GLU A 257 -7.72 10.39 -20.33
CA GLU A 257 -7.43 9.38 -21.33
C GLU A 257 -8.71 8.72 -21.87
N ILE A 258 -9.76 8.63 -21.05
CA ILE A 258 -11.06 8.13 -21.49
C ILE A 258 -11.79 9.18 -22.32
N ASP A 259 -11.71 10.47 -21.97
CA ASP A 259 -12.22 11.56 -22.84
C ASP A 259 -11.58 11.49 -24.23
N GLU A 260 -10.27 11.29 -24.28
CA GLU A 260 -9.53 11.19 -25.53
C GLU A 260 -9.88 9.92 -26.32
N ALA A 261 -10.06 8.77 -25.64
CA ALA A 261 -10.52 7.54 -26.28
C ALA A 261 -11.92 7.70 -26.89
N VAL A 262 -12.82 8.42 -26.22
CA VAL A 262 -14.15 8.76 -26.76
C VAL A 262 -14.02 9.70 -27.97
N LYS A 263 -13.16 10.73 -27.91
CA LYS A 263 -12.90 11.63 -29.06
C LYS A 263 -12.32 10.92 -30.27
N ARG A 264 -11.50 9.88 -30.04
CA ARG A 264 -10.97 9.01 -31.10
C ARG A 264 -12.00 7.98 -31.62
N GLY A 265 -13.20 7.91 -31.02
CA GLY A 265 -14.23 6.93 -31.36
C GLY A 265 -13.95 5.50 -30.87
N GLU A 266 -12.98 5.32 -29.98
CA GLU A 266 -12.54 4.01 -29.47
C GLU A 266 -13.39 3.50 -28.30
N ILE A 267 -14.08 4.42 -27.63
CA ILE A 267 -15.09 4.15 -26.58
C ILE A 267 -16.34 4.94 -26.96
N VAL A 268 -17.51 4.36 -26.75
CA VAL A 268 -18.78 5.04 -27.04
C VAL A 268 -19.48 5.46 -25.76
N ILE A 269 -20.13 6.62 -25.80
CA ILE A 269 -21.03 7.07 -24.75
C ILE A 269 -22.34 6.29 -24.91
N ASP A 270 -22.61 5.38 -23.98
CA ASP A 270 -23.78 4.48 -24.02
C ASP A 270 -24.88 4.85 -23.02
N GLY A 271 -24.64 5.88 -22.19
CA GLY A 271 -25.58 6.32 -21.17
C GLY A 271 -25.74 5.35 -19.99
N LYS A 272 -24.90 4.31 -19.91
CA LYS A 272 -24.95 3.26 -18.87
C LYS A 272 -23.61 3.07 -18.17
N ILE A 273 -22.58 2.74 -18.94
CA ILE A 273 -21.20 2.55 -18.47
C ILE A 273 -20.42 3.84 -18.68
N VAL A 274 -20.57 4.48 -19.83
CA VAL A 274 -19.91 5.75 -20.16
C VAL A 274 -20.99 6.80 -20.36
N LEU A 275 -20.92 7.83 -19.54
CA LEU A 275 -21.87 8.93 -19.47
C LEU A 275 -21.21 10.21 -19.97
N GLY A 276 -21.98 11.09 -20.61
CA GLY A 276 -21.53 12.47 -20.81
C GLY A 276 -21.42 13.15 -19.45
N SER A 277 -20.31 13.86 -19.20
CA SER A 277 -20.18 14.66 -17.98
C SER A 277 -21.17 15.83 -17.98
N GLU A 278 -21.62 16.21 -16.79
CA GLU A 278 -22.40 17.42 -16.60
C GLU A 278 -21.62 18.65 -17.12
N PRO A 279 -22.28 19.57 -17.84
CA PRO A 279 -21.65 20.79 -18.31
C PRO A 279 -21.07 21.63 -17.16
N LEU A 280 -19.92 22.25 -17.39
CA LEU A 280 -19.32 23.16 -16.42
C LEU A 280 -20.21 24.38 -16.22
N ARG A 281 -20.33 24.80 -14.96
CA ARG A 281 -21.08 26.00 -14.54
C ARG A 281 -20.14 27.06 -14.01
N ARG A 282 -20.46 28.33 -14.27
CA ARG A 282 -19.84 29.47 -13.59
C ARG A 282 -20.37 29.60 -12.17
N GLU A 283 -19.75 30.48 -11.38
CA GLU A 283 -20.17 30.79 -10.02
C GLU A 283 -21.63 31.29 -9.96
N ASP A 284 -22.11 31.98 -10.99
CA ASP A 284 -23.50 32.45 -11.11
C ASP A 284 -24.50 31.35 -11.56
N GLY A 285 -24.03 30.12 -11.77
CA GLY A 285 -24.83 28.98 -12.21
C GLY A 285 -25.06 28.89 -13.73
N SER A 286 -24.64 29.88 -14.50
CA SER A 286 -24.70 29.86 -15.98
C SER A 286 -23.74 28.81 -16.56
N LEU A 287 -24.11 28.24 -17.70
CA LEU A 287 -23.28 27.26 -18.38
C LEU A 287 -22.03 27.92 -18.99
N VAL A 288 -20.90 27.22 -18.93
CA VAL A 288 -19.70 27.61 -19.67
C VAL A 288 -19.81 27.06 -21.08
N GLU A 289 -20.21 27.91 -22.02
CA GLU A 289 -20.33 27.55 -23.44
C GLU A 289 -18.96 27.23 -24.05
N GLY A 290 -18.94 26.29 -25.02
CA GLY A 290 -17.75 25.95 -25.80
C GLY A 290 -16.74 25.05 -25.09
N ILE A 291 -16.95 24.67 -23.83
CA ILE A 291 -16.09 23.71 -23.12
C ILE A 291 -16.77 22.34 -23.08
N ASP A 292 -16.13 21.37 -23.71
CA ASP A 292 -16.48 19.96 -23.58
C ASP A 292 -16.10 19.46 -22.17
N ALA A 293 -17.12 19.15 -21.37
CA ALA A 293 -16.93 18.63 -20.03
C ALA A 293 -16.33 17.21 -20.04
N GLY A 294 -16.32 16.50 -21.16
CA GLY A 294 -15.80 15.13 -21.26
C GLY A 294 -16.81 14.08 -20.83
N VAL A 295 -16.31 12.95 -20.35
CA VAL A 295 -17.12 11.79 -19.97
C VAL A 295 -16.83 11.31 -18.56
N GLU A 296 -17.78 10.57 -18.01
CA GLU A 296 -17.62 9.85 -16.75
C GLU A 296 -17.90 8.37 -16.96
N VAL A 297 -17.24 7.52 -16.17
CA VAL A 297 -17.43 6.07 -16.23
C VAL A 297 -18.09 5.60 -14.95
N ASN A 298 -19.26 4.98 -15.09
CA ASN A 298 -20.00 4.36 -14.00
C ASN A 298 -19.36 3.04 -13.61
N VAL A 299 -18.97 2.93 -12.35
CA VAL A 299 -18.28 1.77 -11.79
C VAL A 299 -18.86 1.40 -10.44
N SER A 300 -18.84 0.10 -10.16
CA SER A 300 -18.91 -0.39 -8.78
C SER A 300 -17.48 -0.49 -8.26
N LYS A 301 -17.21 -0.04 -7.03
CA LYS A 301 -15.88 -0.13 -6.42
C LYS A 301 -15.93 -0.77 -5.05
N ALA A 302 -14.89 -1.52 -4.71
CA ALA A 302 -14.70 -2.11 -3.39
C ALA A 302 -13.35 -1.72 -2.81
N ALA A 303 -13.29 -1.24 -1.57
CA ALA A 303 -12.06 -1.07 -0.81
C ALA A 303 -11.89 -2.27 0.12
N VAL A 304 -10.68 -2.82 0.23
CA VAL A 304 -10.39 -4.00 1.05
C VAL A 304 -9.16 -3.79 1.90
N ASP A 305 -9.34 -3.91 3.22
CA ASP A 305 -8.26 -4.02 4.20
C ASP A 305 -7.81 -5.49 4.31
N PRO A 306 -6.50 -5.75 4.36
CA PRO A 306 -5.97 -7.11 4.41
C PRO A 306 -6.24 -7.76 5.77
N ILE A 307 -6.65 -9.04 5.73
CA ILE A 307 -6.84 -9.88 6.90
C ILE A 307 -6.22 -11.24 6.61
N TRP A 308 -5.14 -11.55 7.30
CA TRP A 308 -4.34 -12.75 7.04
C TRP A 308 -4.71 -13.86 8.00
N TYR A 309 -4.97 -15.04 7.46
CA TYR A 309 -4.96 -16.30 8.17
C TYR A 309 -3.57 -16.91 8.09
N LEU A 310 -2.81 -16.79 9.17
CA LEU A 310 -1.37 -17.08 9.23
C LEU A 310 -1.01 -18.51 8.75
N PRO A 311 -1.73 -19.58 9.13
CA PRO A 311 -1.46 -20.91 8.61
C PRO A 311 -1.58 -20.99 7.08
N GLY A 312 -2.65 -20.41 6.53
CA GLY A 312 -2.88 -20.39 5.08
C GLY A 312 -1.87 -19.51 4.32
N VAL A 313 -1.47 -18.37 4.89
CA VAL A 313 -0.41 -17.53 4.30
C VAL A 313 0.93 -18.25 4.30
N ALA A 314 1.29 -18.94 5.39
CA ALA A 314 2.51 -19.74 5.46
C ALA A 314 2.52 -20.87 4.43
N GLU A 315 1.40 -21.58 4.27
CA GLU A 315 1.21 -22.60 3.24
C GLU A 315 1.40 -22.03 1.82
N ARG A 316 0.81 -20.87 1.52
CA ARG A 316 0.98 -20.18 0.21
C ARG A 316 2.42 -19.76 -0.08
N PHE A 317 3.21 -19.52 0.97
CA PHE A 317 4.62 -19.18 0.84
C PHE A 317 5.54 -20.42 0.85
N GLY A 318 5.01 -21.61 1.13
CA GLY A 318 5.80 -22.83 1.23
C GLY A 318 6.77 -22.82 2.42
N ILE A 319 6.43 -22.12 3.50
CA ILE A 319 7.26 -22.00 4.71
C ILE A 319 6.49 -22.44 5.96
N ALA A 320 7.23 -22.76 7.03
CA ALA A 320 6.63 -23.02 8.32
C ALA A 320 5.97 -21.76 8.90
N GLU A 321 4.80 -21.91 9.53
CA GLU A 321 4.09 -20.79 10.18
C GLU A 321 4.93 -20.11 11.27
N SER A 322 5.72 -20.90 12.02
CA SER A 322 6.65 -20.37 13.03
C SER A 322 7.72 -19.46 12.43
N LEU A 323 8.22 -19.81 11.23
CA LEU A 323 9.17 -18.98 10.50
C LEU A 323 8.50 -17.69 10.00
N LEU A 324 7.28 -17.78 9.44
CA LEU A 324 6.51 -16.61 9.02
C LEU A 324 6.30 -15.65 10.18
N ARG A 325 5.82 -16.13 11.32
CA ARG A 325 5.56 -15.33 12.53
C ARG A 325 6.83 -14.67 13.05
N ARG A 326 7.95 -15.42 13.07
CA ARG A 326 9.25 -14.90 13.50
C ARG A 326 9.76 -13.79 12.59
N ALA A 327 9.72 -14.00 11.28
CA ALA A 327 10.13 -12.98 10.31
C ALA A 327 9.25 -11.72 10.44
N LEU A 328 7.93 -11.89 10.51
CA LEU A 328 7.01 -10.76 10.73
C LEU A 328 7.28 -10.01 12.03
N PHE A 329 7.73 -10.69 13.09
CA PHE A 329 8.08 -10.02 14.35
C PHE A 329 9.45 -9.33 14.29
N GLU A 330 10.51 -10.06 13.92
CA GLU A 330 11.89 -9.56 13.94
C GLU A 330 12.11 -8.46 12.89
N ASP A 331 11.63 -8.66 11.65
CA ASP A 331 11.89 -7.74 10.54
C ASP A 331 10.94 -6.52 10.51
N THR A 332 9.95 -6.48 11.41
CA THR A 332 9.13 -5.27 11.66
C THR A 332 9.59 -4.50 12.90
N GLY A 333 10.76 -4.82 13.47
CA GLY A 333 11.28 -4.15 14.66
C GLY A 333 10.51 -4.49 15.94
N GLY A 334 9.86 -5.66 15.98
CA GLY A 334 9.17 -6.16 17.17
C GLY A 334 7.78 -5.59 17.42
N MET A 335 7.13 -5.00 16.40
CA MET A 335 5.84 -4.30 16.55
C MET A 335 4.71 -5.14 17.17
N TYR A 336 4.70 -6.46 16.92
CA TYR A 336 3.64 -7.36 17.39
C TYR A 336 4.23 -8.58 18.13
N PRO A 337 4.58 -8.45 19.42
CA PRO A 337 5.10 -9.56 20.22
C PRO A 337 4.17 -10.77 20.26
N GLU A 338 2.87 -10.56 20.14
CA GLU A 338 1.87 -11.64 20.12
C GLU A 338 2.03 -12.60 18.93
N LEU A 339 2.73 -12.21 17.86
CA LEU A 339 3.09 -13.15 16.79
C LEU A 339 3.88 -14.34 17.32
N ILE A 340 4.72 -14.12 18.35
CA ILE A 340 5.53 -15.13 19.00
C ILE A 340 4.79 -15.72 20.20
N THR A 341 4.20 -14.85 21.03
CA THR A 341 3.73 -15.27 22.35
C THR A 341 2.28 -15.77 22.36
N ARG A 342 1.52 -15.57 21.28
CA ARG A 342 0.13 -16.04 21.09
C ARG A 342 0.00 -16.92 19.84
N PRO A 343 0.60 -18.12 19.82
CA PRO A 343 0.44 -19.06 18.72
C PRO A 343 -0.99 -19.58 18.57
N ASP A 344 -1.84 -19.41 19.59
CA ASP A 344 -3.27 -19.75 19.58
C ASP A 344 -4.10 -18.79 18.71
N ILE A 345 -3.60 -17.57 18.42
CA ILE A 345 -4.27 -16.62 17.52
C ILE A 345 -3.71 -16.78 16.12
N ASN A 346 -4.58 -17.19 15.18
CA ASN A 346 -4.20 -17.48 13.79
C ASN A 346 -4.54 -16.38 12.79
N VAL A 347 -5.15 -15.28 13.24
CA VAL A 347 -5.54 -14.16 12.36
C VAL A 347 -4.74 -12.92 12.69
N PHE A 348 -4.25 -12.25 11.64
CA PHE A 348 -3.45 -11.03 11.73
C PHE A 348 -3.99 -9.97 10.78
N LEU A 349 -4.15 -8.74 11.27
CA LEU A 349 -4.48 -7.56 10.49
C LEU A 349 -3.19 -6.74 10.31
N PRO A 350 -2.40 -7.00 9.25
CA PRO A 350 -1.17 -6.27 9.02
C PRO A 350 -1.43 -4.79 8.71
N PRO A 351 -0.62 -3.85 9.24
CA PRO A 351 -0.77 -2.42 9.00
C PRO A 351 -0.21 -2.00 7.63
N ILE A 352 -0.54 -2.74 6.58
CA ILE A 352 -0.06 -2.52 5.21
C ILE A 352 -1.14 -1.89 4.33
N GLY A 353 -0.75 -1.43 3.14
CA GLY A 353 -1.69 -0.96 2.13
C GLY A 353 -2.67 -2.06 1.71
N GLY A 354 -3.95 -1.71 1.63
CA GLY A 354 -4.99 -2.58 1.10
C GLY A 354 -5.05 -2.60 -0.43
N LEU A 355 -6.24 -2.87 -0.96
CA LEU A 355 -6.53 -2.81 -2.39
C LEU A 355 -7.87 -2.14 -2.67
N THR A 356 -8.03 -1.68 -3.91
CA THR A 356 -9.31 -1.21 -4.44
C THR A 356 -9.66 -2.00 -5.69
N VAL A 357 -10.89 -2.47 -5.80
CA VAL A 357 -11.44 -3.11 -7.00
C VAL A 357 -12.32 -2.09 -7.71
N TYR A 358 -12.18 -1.98 -9.03
CA TYR A 358 -13.08 -1.25 -9.92
C TYR A 358 -13.74 -2.27 -10.86
N ILE A 359 -15.06 -2.31 -10.86
CA ILE A 359 -15.88 -3.21 -11.67
C ILE A 359 -16.66 -2.34 -12.67
N PHE A 360 -16.39 -2.57 -13.95
CA PHE A 360 -17.01 -1.94 -15.09
C PHE A 360 -18.09 -2.88 -15.62
N GLY A 361 -19.34 -2.40 -15.72
CA GLY A 361 -20.48 -3.25 -16.06
C GLY A 361 -21.21 -3.79 -14.82
N ASN A 362 -22.07 -4.79 -15.05
CA ASN A 362 -22.86 -5.41 -13.99
C ASN A 362 -22.06 -6.52 -13.30
N PRO A 363 -21.73 -6.41 -12.00
CA PRO A 363 -20.98 -7.45 -11.28
C PRO A 363 -21.63 -8.83 -11.31
N ALA A 364 -22.96 -8.92 -11.45
CA ALA A 364 -23.68 -10.19 -11.54
C ALA A 364 -23.24 -11.04 -12.76
N HIS A 365 -22.77 -10.40 -13.83
CA HIS A 365 -22.31 -11.08 -15.04
C HIS A 365 -20.98 -11.85 -14.84
N ILE A 366 -20.25 -11.61 -13.74
CA ILE A 366 -19.02 -12.38 -13.41
C ILE A 366 -19.31 -13.89 -13.30
N HIS A 367 -20.50 -14.25 -12.83
CA HIS A 367 -20.90 -15.65 -12.62
C HIS A 367 -21.50 -16.30 -13.87
N ASP A 368 -21.77 -15.54 -14.93
CA ASP A 368 -22.37 -16.04 -16.16
C ASP A 368 -21.27 -16.57 -17.09
N PRO A 369 -21.25 -17.87 -17.44
CA PRO A 369 -20.25 -18.47 -18.33
C PRO A 369 -20.26 -17.92 -19.75
N SER A 370 -21.37 -17.32 -20.21
CA SER A 370 -21.51 -16.75 -21.55
C SER A 370 -20.93 -15.34 -21.68
N ARG A 371 -20.74 -14.64 -20.55
CA ARG A 371 -20.25 -13.26 -20.52
C ARG A 371 -18.74 -13.24 -20.49
N MET A 372 -18.15 -12.26 -21.17
CA MET A 372 -16.70 -12.07 -21.10
C MET A 372 -16.27 -11.39 -19.80
N ILE A 373 -15.10 -11.79 -19.32
CA ILE A 373 -14.43 -11.16 -18.18
C ILE A 373 -13.04 -10.68 -18.60
N THR A 374 -12.84 -9.37 -18.53
CA THR A 374 -11.54 -8.74 -18.75
C THR A 374 -10.97 -8.29 -17.42
N VAL A 375 -9.74 -8.71 -17.09
CA VAL A 375 -9.12 -8.46 -15.78
C VAL A 375 -7.76 -7.81 -15.91
N ARG A 376 -7.53 -6.81 -15.05
CA ARG A 376 -6.22 -6.24 -14.78
C ARG A 376 -5.95 -6.26 -13.28
N VAL A 377 -4.82 -6.85 -12.92
CA VAL A 377 -4.25 -6.73 -11.58
C VAL A 377 -3.09 -5.75 -11.65
N HIS A 378 -3.27 -4.60 -11.03
CA HIS A 378 -2.33 -3.49 -11.02
C HIS A 378 -1.69 -3.34 -9.64
N ASP A 379 -0.38 -3.10 -9.61
CA ASP A 379 0.31 -2.70 -8.39
C ASP A 379 0.61 -1.20 -8.50
N GLU A 380 0.33 -0.46 -7.44
CA GLU A 380 0.46 0.99 -7.34
C GLU A 380 1.83 1.50 -7.81
N CYS A 381 1.77 2.57 -8.58
CA CYS A 381 2.91 3.39 -8.95
C CYS A 381 2.50 4.87 -8.94
N ASN A 382 2.49 5.48 -7.76
CA ASN A 382 2.01 6.85 -7.51
C ASN A 382 2.55 7.87 -8.55
N GLY A 383 3.87 7.91 -8.73
CA GLY A 383 4.51 8.82 -9.68
C GLY A 383 4.04 8.68 -11.14
N SER A 384 3.66 7.49 -11.59
CA SER A 384 3.17 7.28 -12.95
C SER A 384 1.66 7.38 -13.01
N ASP A 385 0.95 6.64 -12.16
CA ASP A 385 -0.51 6.50 -12.17
C ASP A 385 -1.21 7.85 -11.98
N VAL A 386 -0.69 8.70 -11.08
CA VAL A 386 -1.27 10.03 -10.77
C VAL A 386 -0.63 11.13 -11.61
N PHE A 387 0.71 11.18 -11.68
CA PHE A 387 1.43 12.32 -12.26
C PHE A 387 1.95 12.11 -13.68
N GLY A 388 1.77 10.92 -14.25
CA GLY A 388 2.14 10.65 -15.64
C GLY A 388 3.64 10.54 -15.91
N SER A 389 4.45 10.12 -14.94
CA SER A 389 5.88 9.84 -15.15
C SER A 389 6.14 8.92 -16.35
N ASP A 390 7.09 9.32 -17.19
CA ASP A 390 7.51 8.66 -18.43
C ASP A 390 8.64 7.62 -18.24
N ILE A 391 9.15 7.47 -17.01
CA ILE A 391 10.21 6.53 -16.63
C ILE A 391 9.71 5.08 -16.59
N CYS A 392 8.40 4.89 -16.42
CA CYS A 392 7.81 3.56 -16.37
C CYS A 392 6.47 3.48 -17.10
N THR A 393 6.04 2.26 -17.35
CA THR A 393 4.83 1.96 -18.13
C THR A 393 3.55 1.83 -17.31
N CYS A 394 3.56 2.14 -16.02
CA CYS A 394 2.46 1.81 -15.10
C CYS A 394 1.14 2.49 -15.52
N LYS A 395 1.14 3.81 -15.76
CA LYS A 395 -0.06 4.53 -16.20
C LYS A 395 -0.54 4.10 -17.59
N PRO A 396 0.29 4.05 -18.66
CA PRO A 396 -0.14 3.54 -19.96
C PRO A 396 -0.80 2.16 -19.91
N TYR A 397 -0.32 1.28 -19.03
CA TYR A 397 -0.94 -0.02 -18.81
C TYR A 397 -2.29 0.07 -18.11
N LEU A 398 -2.38 0.90 -17.07
CA LEU A 398 -3.59 1.07 -16.29
C LEU A 398 -4.70 1.65 -17.16
N THR A 399 -4.40 2.68 -17.93
CA THR A 399 -5.38 3.33 -18.83
C THR A 399 -5.80 2.39 -19.94
N TYR A 400 -4.86 1.72 -20.62
CA TYR A 400 -5.18 0.70 -21.63
C TYR A 400 -6.07 -0.40 -21.06
N ALA A 401 -5.75 -0.92 -19.88
CA ALA A 401 -6.57 -1.93 -19.22
C ALA A 401 -7.98 -1.44 -18.86
N MET A 402 -8.11 -0.20 -18.39
CA MET A 402 -9.42 0.41 -18.12
C MET A 402 -10.25 0.54 -19.41
N GLU A 403 -9.65 0.97 -20.52
CA GLU A 403 -10.33 1.02 -21.81
C GLU A 403 -10.83 -0.36 -22.27
N GLU A 404 -9.99 -1.40 -22.15
CA GLU A 404 -10.38 -2.78 -22.47
C GLU A 404 -11.51 -3.31 -21.55
N CYS A 405 -11.46 -2.95 -20.27
CA CYS A 405 -12.51 -3.26 -19.30
C CYS A 405 -13.84 -2.58 -19.67
N ILE A 406 -13.81 -1.31 -20.06
CA ILE A 406 -14.98 -0.56 -20.51
C ILE A 406 -15.55 -1.19 -21.78
N ARG A 407 -14.73 -1.45 -22.80
CA ARG A 407 -15.17 -2.08 -24.05
C ARG A 407 -15.84 -3.43 -23.79
N THR A 408 -15.24 -4.25 -22.93
CA THR A 408 -15.82 -5.53 -22.49
C THR A 408 -17.19 -5.33 -21.84
N ALA A 409 -17.30 -4.37 -20.91
CA ALA A 409 -18.57 -4.04 -20.26
C ALA A 409 -19.64 -3.53 -21.25
N GLN A 410 -19.22 -2.94 -22.37
CA GLN A 410 -20.10 -2.49 -23.46
C GLN A 410 -20.44 -3.57 -24.50
N GLY A 411 -19.94 -4.80 -24.34
CA GLY A 411 -20.11 -5.87 -25.34
C GLY A 411 -19.31 -5.63 -26.63
N ARG A 412 -18.23 -4.86 -26.54
CA ARG A 412 -17.34 -4.52 -27.66
C ARG A 412 -16.03 -5.26 -27.47
N HIS A 413 -15.80 -6.28 -28.29
CA HIS A 413 -14.72 -7.22 -28.09
C HIS A 413 -13.40 -6.69 -28.69
N PRO A 414 -12.23 -6.96 -28.06
CA PRO A 414 -10.93 -6.38 -28.46
C PRO A 414 -10.50 -6.64 -29.91
N ASP A 415 -10.96 -7.73 -30.51
CA ASP A 415 -10.56 -8.12 -31.87
C ASP A 415 -11.14 -7.17 -32.95
N GLN A 416 -12.23 -6.46 -32.63
CA GLN A 416 -12.82 -5.46 -33.53
C GLN A 416 -11.97 -4.20 -33.68
N ILE A 417 -11.16 -3.83 -32.67
CA ILE A 417 -10.31 -2.62 -32.73
C ILE A 417 -9.03 -2.87 -33.53
N THR A 418 -8.47 -4.09 -33.45
CA THR A 418 -7.31 -4.44 -34.27
C THR A 418 -7.70 -4.52 -35.75
N ALA A 419 -8.88 -5.09 -36.06
CA ALA A 419 -9.42 -5.11 -37.41
C ALA A 419 -9.80 -3.71 -37.94
N ALA A 420 -10.46 -2.88 -37.11
CA ALA A 420 -10.82 -1.52 -37.49
C ALA A 420 -9.60 -0.60 -37.68
N ARG A 421 -8.54 -0.74 -36.87
CA ARG A 421 -7.28 0.00 -37.04
C ARG A 421 -6.46 -0.48 -38.25
N GLN A 422 -6.51 -1.77 -38.58
CA GLN A 422 -5.92 -2.28 -39.83
C GLN A 422 -6.67 -1.79 -41.07
N ALA A 423 -8.00 -1.61 -40.98
CA ALA A 423 -8.80 -1.03 -42.05
C ALA A 423 -8.60 0.49 -42.22
N ALA A 424 -8.24 1.21 -41.15
CA ALA A 424 -7.98 2.65 -41.14
C ALA A 424 -6.54 3.04 -41.55
N SER A 425 -5.90 2.25 -42.41
CA SER A 425 -4.63 2.61 -43.06
C SER A 425 -4.81 3.90 -43.89
N PRO A 426 -3.83 4.84 -43.91
CA PRO A 426 -3.91 6.12 -44.63
C PRO A 426 -4.11 6.00 -46.15
N THR A 427 -4.11 4.78 -46.69
CA THR A 427 -4.34 4.46 -48.10
C THR A 427 -5.81 4.33 -48.48
N ASN A 428 -6.76 4.42 -47.54
CA ASN A 428 -8.19 4.29 -47.84
C ASN A 428 -9.02 5.45 -47.26
N PRO A 429 -9.33 6.50 -48.07
CA PRO A 429 -9.98 7.73 -47.58
C PRO A 429 -11.47 7.56 -47.27
N ASN A 430 -12.03 6.35 -47.39
CA ASN A 430 -13.42 6.08 -47.08
C ASN A 430 -13.60 4.63 -46.57
N PRO A 431 -13.22 4.31 -45.32
CA PRO A 431 -13.67 3.07 -44.73
C PRO A 431 -15.14 3.26 -44.39
N SER A 432 -16.04 2.65 -45.16
CA SER A 432 -17.36 2.32 -44.62
C SER A 432 -17.10 1.38 -43.45
N THR A 433 -16.98 1.94 -42.24
CA THR A 433 -16.75 1.16 -41.02
C THR A 433 -17.84 0.10 -40.97
N PRO A 434 -17.52 -1.20 -41.02
CA PRO A 434 -18.53 -2.23 -40.88
C PRO A 434 -19.29 -1.96 -39.56
N PRO A 435 -20.61 -2.22 -39.51
CA PRO A 435 -21.36 -2.07 -38.28
C PRO A 435 -20.64 -2.86 -37.18
N ILE A 436 -20.36 -2.21 -36.05
CA ILE A 436 -19.76 -2.87 -34.89
C ILE A 436 -20.76 -3.95 -34.46
N GLU A 437 -20.47 -5.22 -34.73
CA GLU A 437 -21.30 -6.31 -34.21
C GLU A 437 -21.25 -6.25 -32.68
N HIS A 438 -22.38 -5.96 -32.05
CA HIS A 438 -22.49 -5.89 -30.60
C HIS A 438 -22.57 -7.31 -30.04
N GLY A 439 -21.53 -7.71 -29.32
CA GLY A 439 -21.58 -8.90 -28.48
C GLY A 439 -22.35 -8.62 -27.19
N ASP A 440 -22.53 -9.68 -26.42
CA ASP A 440 -23.18 -9.62 -25.12
C ASP A 440 -22.34 -8.81 -24.10
N PRO A 441 -22.90 -7.82 -23.38
CA PRO A 441 -22.18 -7.04 -22.38
C PRO A 441 -21.49 -7.88 -21.30
N GLY A 442 -20.16 -7.82 -21.22
CA GLY A 442 -19.34 -8.53 -20.24
C GLY A 442 -19.10 -7.74 -18.95
N VAL A 443 -17.99 -8.04 -18.28
CA VAL A 443 -17.49 -7.33 -17.09
C VAL A 443 -16.01 -7.02 -17.23
N GLY A 444 -15.65 -5.79 -16.95
CA GLY A 444 -14.26 -5.38 -16.75
C GLY A 444 -13.93 -5.30 -15.25
N VAL A 445 -12.77 -5.80 -14.83
CA VAL A 445 -12.31 -5.75 -13.44
C VAL A 445 -10.88 -5.25 -13.38
N VAL A 446 -10.66 -4.13 -12.69
CA VAL A 446 -9.32 -3.63 -12.34
C VAL A 446 -9.15 -3.75 -10.84
N VAL A 447 -8.16 -4.54 -10.41
CA VAL A 447 -7.75 -4.63 -9.01
C VAL A 447 -6.48 -3.81 -8.83
N TYR A 448 -6.53 -2.80 -7.97
CA TYR A 448 -5.43 -1.88 -7.68
C TYR A 448 -4.86 -2.17 -6.29
N PHE A 449 -3.70 -2.81 -6.22
CA PHE A 449 -2.97 -3.11 -4.99
C PHE A 449 -2.04 -1.97 -4.59
N ARG A 450 -2.07 -1.57 -3.32
CA ARG A 450 -1.16 -0.53 -2.80
C ARG A 450 0.21 -1.09 -2.44
N LYS A 451 0.97 -1.46 -3.46
CA LYS A 451 2.29 -2.13 -3.39
C LYS A 451 3.35 -1.35 -4.17
N GLU A 452 3.56 -0.09 -3.81
CA GLU A 452 4.51 0.81 -4.45
C GLU A 452 5.92 0.22 -4.58
N GLY A 453 6.57 0.45 -5.73
CA GLY A 453 7.97 0.09 -5.95
C GLY A 453 8.26 -1.40 -5.81
N ARG A 454 7.33 -2.29 -6.21
CA ARG A 454 7.44 -3.75 -5.96
C ARG A 454 7.49 -4.10 -4.47
N ALA A 455 6.71 -3.38 -3.68
CA ALA A 455 6.70 -3.45 -2.22
C ALA A 455 8.03 -3.03 -1.55
N LEU A 456 8.92 -2.33 -2.27
CA LEU A 456 10.14 -1.71 -1.70
C LEU A 456 9.89 -0.31 -1.12
N GLY A 457 8.75 0.30 -1.46
CA GLY A 457 8.44 1.69 -1.14
C GLY A 457 9.05 2.70 -2.10
N GLU A 458 8.55 3.94 -2.02
CA GLU A 458 8.88 5.02 -2.95
C GLU A 458 10.33 5.52 -2.82
N VAL A 459 10.86 5.58 -1.58
CA VAL A 459 12.25 6.01 -1.32
C VAL A 459 13.24 5.08 -2.02
N THR A 460 13.12 3.77 -1.82
CA THR A 460 13.99 2.76 -2.43
C THR A 460 13.89 2.81 -3.96
N LYS A 461 12.67 2.96 -4.49
CA LYS A 461 12.43 3.15 -5.93
C LYS A 461 13.21 4.35 -6.49
N TYR A 462 13.20 5.49 -5.81
CA TYR A 462 13.94 6.68 -6.25
C TYR A 462 15.45 6.51 -6.12
N LEU A 463 15.94 5.82 -5.10
CA LEU A 463 17.36 5.46 -5.01
C LEU A 463 17.81 4.59 -6.19
N VAL A 464 16.97 3.62 -6.61
CA VAL A 464 17.22 2.81 -7.81
C VAL A 464 17.22 3.67 -9.07
N TYR A 465 16.30 4.62 -9.21
CA TYR A 465 16.27 5.55 -10.35
C TYR A 465 17.53 6.41 -10.41
N ASN A 466 17.94 6.96 -9.27
CA ASN A 466 19.17 7.75 -9.18
C ASN A 466 20.41 6.93 -9.54
N LEU A 467 20.49 5.69 -9.06
CA LEU A 467 21.58 4.78 -9.43
C LEU A 467 21.60 4.53 -10.94
N ARG A 468 20.44 4.17 -11.53
CA ARG A 468 20.31 3.92 -12.97
C ARG A 468 20.79 5.12 -13.79
N LYS A 469 20.36 6.33 -13.45
CA LYS A 469 20.78 7.53 -14.18
C LYS A 469 22.27 7.86 -14.01
N ARG A 470 22.86 7.60 -12.84
CA ARG A 470 24.30 7.84 -12.58
C ARG A 470 25.24 6.81 -13.21
N THR A 471 24.80 5.57 -13.37
CA THR A 471 25.64 4.48 -13.90
C THR A 471 25.36 4.17 -15.38
N GLY A 472 24.50 4.94 -16.04
CA GLY A 472 23.97 4.63 -17.35
C GLY A 472 22.71 3.75 -17.27
N ASP A 473 21.60 4.28 -17.76
CA ASP A 473 20.30 3.63 -17.70
C ASP A 473 20.14 2.69 -18.89
N SER A 474 20.36 1.38 -18.70
CA SER A 474 20.26 0.38 -19.77
C SER A 474 19.37 -0.78 -19.37
N ALA A 475 18.73 -1.43 -20.35
CA ALA A 475 17.89 -2.60 -20.08
C ALA A 475 18.70 -3.75 -19.45
N SER A 476 19.97 -3.88 -19.83
CA SER A 476 20.88 -4.91 -19.29
C SER A 476 21.20 -4.75 -17.79
N SER A 477 21.26 -3.51 -17.30
CA SER A 477 21.58 -3.20 -15.89
C SER A 477 20.34 -3.02 -15.00
N TYR A 478 19.13 -2.97 -15.59
CA TYR A 478 17.88 -2.61 -14.92
C TYR A 478 17.62 -3.37 -13.60
N PHE A 479 17.62 -4.71 -13.63
CA PHE A 479 17.38 -5.51 -12.42
C PHE A 479 18.56 -5.48 -11.45
N ARG A 480 19.79 -5.39 -11.98
CA ARG A 480 21.00 -5.31 -11.16
C ARG A 480 20.99 -4.05 -10.31
N SER A 481 20.55 -2.91 -10.84
CA SER A 481 20.40 -1.67 -10.06
C SER A 481 19.41 -1.84 -8.90
N THR A 482 18.33 -2.61 -9.09
CA THR A 482 17.40 -2.91 -7.99
C THR A 482 18.06 -3.80 -6.94
N GLU A 483 18.71 -4.89 -7.34
CA GLU A 483 19.40 -5.81 -6.42
C GLU A 483 20.50 -5.13 -5.61
N LEU A 484 21.26 -4.21 -6.24
CA LEU A 484 22.32 -3.48 -5.55
C LEU A 484 21.80 -2.58 -4.42
N VAL A 485 20.60 -2.00 -4.58
CA VAL A 485 20.01 -1.10 -3.58
C VAL A 485 19.15 -1.85 -2.56
N ALA A 486 18.36 -2.81 -3.02
CA ALA A 486 17.33 -3.47 -2.22
C ALA A 486 17.69 -4.89 -1.77
N GLY A 487 18.78 -5.48 -2.28
CA GLY A 487 19.14 -6.88 -2.05
C GLY A 487 18.31 -7.90 -2.82
N VAL A 488 17.18 -7.49 -3.40
CA VAL A 488 16.27 -8.35 -4.19
C VAL A 488 15.71 -7.62 -5.41
N LYS A 489 15.22 -8.35 -6.41
CA LYS A 489 14.54 -7.75 -7.59
C LYS A 489 13.08 -7.35 -7.32
N ASP A 490 12.39 -8.08 -6.45
CA ASP A 490 10.95 -7.93 -6.21
C ASP A 490 10.60 -8.47 -4.81
N MET A 491 9.90 -7.68 -3.99
CA MET A 491 9.39 -8.10 -2.68
C MET A 491 7.89 -8.42 -2.71
N ARG A 492 7.23 -8.35 -3.87
CA ARG A 492 5.80 -8.64 -3.97
C ARG A 492 5.56 -10.13 -3.91
N PHE A 493 4.69 -10.51 -2.99
CA PHE A 493 4.09 -11.83 -2.95
C PHE A 493 2.80 -11.83 -3.78
N GLN A 494 2.90 -12.37 -5.00
CA GLN A 494 1.74 -12.51 -5.89
C GLN A 494 0.84 -13.70 -5.50
N ALA A 495 1.32 -14.65 -4.69
CA ALA A 495 0.55 -15.83 -4.29
C ALA A 495 -0.75 -15.52 -3.50
N LEU A 496 -0.83 -14.36 -2.84
CA LEU A 496 -2.01 -13.89 -2.12
C LEU A 496 -2.96 -13.05 -3.00
N MET A 497 -2.47 -12.54 -4.13
CA MET A 497 -3.23 -11.65 -5.00
C MET A 497 -4.53 -12.27 -5.55
N PRO A 498 -4.60 -13.56 -5.90
CA PRO A 498 -5.82 -14.17 -6.44
C PRO A 498 -7.01 -14.18 -5.47
N ASP A 499 -6.81 -14.00 -4.17
CA ASP A 499 -7.87 -14.08 -3.16
C ASP A 499 -9.04 -13.14 -3.44
N VAL A 500 -8.77 -11.94 -3.97
CA VAL A 500 -9.82 -10.99 -4.38
C VAL A 500 -10.58 -11.43 -5.62
N LEU A 501 -9.94 -12.19 -6.53
CA LEU A 501 -10.60 -12.75 -7.71
C LEU A 501 -11.51 -13.90 -7.30
N HIS A 502 -11.05 -14.75 -6.37
CA HIS A 502 -11.87 -15.77 -5.72
C HIS A 502 -13.04 -15.15 -4.95
N TRP A 503 -12.81 -14.04 -4.26
CA TRP A 503 -13.86 -13.29 -3.57
C TRP A 503 -14.95 -12.82 -4.55
N LEU A 504 -14.58 -12.30 -5.72
CA LEU A 504 -15.52 -11.94 -6.79
C LEU A 504 -16.20 -13.16 -7.45
N GLY A 505 -15.70 -14.38 -7.22
CA GLY A 505 -16.22 -15.61 -7.84
C GLY A 505 -15.72 -15.84 -9.26
N ILE A 506 -14.60 -15.22 -9.65
CA ILE A 506 -13.98 -15.38 -10.96
C ILE A 506 -13.31 -16.77 -11.02
N THR A 507 -13.81 -17.63 -11.91
CA THR A 507 -13.24 -18.96 -12.18
C THR A 507 -12.48 -19.02 -13.50
N ARG A 508 -12.72 -18.05 -14.39
CA ARG A 508 -12.03 -17.88 -15.67
C ARG A 508 -11.84 -16.39 -15.97
N ILE A 509 -10.82 -16.08 -16.76
CA ILE A 509 -10.54 -14.76 -17.29
C ILE A 509 -10.41 -14.91 -18.80
N ASP A 510 -11.32 -14.27 -19.54
CA ASP A 510 -11.28 -14.28 -21.00
C ASP A 510 -10.08 -13.45 -21.49
N ASN A 511 -9.92 -12.24 -20.94
CA ASN A 511 -8.85 -11.32 -21.32
C ASN A 511 -8.07 -10.83 -20.10
N MET A 512 -6.84 -11.31 -19.92
CA MET A 512 -5.92 -10.79 -18.91
C MET A 512 -5.00 -9.72 -19.52
N VAL A 513 -5.09 -8.48 -19.04
CA VAL A 513 -4.23 -7.37 -19.48
C VAL A 513 -2.97 -7.30 -18.61
N SER A 514 -1.95 -8.11 -18.94
CA SER A 514 -0.70 -8.19 -18.17
C SER A 514 0.40 -8.93 -18.93
N MET A 515 1.62 -8.39 -18.91
CA MET A 515 2.85 -9.10 -19.32
C MET A 515 3.54 -9.84 -18.17
N SER A 516 3.08 -9.72 -16.92
CA SER A 516 3.77 -10.33 -15.76
C SER A 516 3.44 -11.82 -15.56
N ASP A 517 4.45 -12.68 -15.66
CA ASP A 517 4.27 -14.14 -15.44
C ASP A 517 3.99 -14.44 -13.98
N MET A 518 4.63 -13.76 -13.04
CA MET A 518 4.33 -13.91 -11.61
C MET A 518 2.84 -13.70 -11.28
N LYS A 519 2.16 -12.79 -12.01
CA LYS A 519 0.71 -12.60 -11.85
C LYS A 519 -0.08 -13.71 -12.54
N TYR A 520 0.32 -14.10 -13.75
CA TYR A 520 -0.31 -15.18 -14.50
C TYR A 520 -0.23 -16.50 -13.71
N ASP A 521 0.97 -16.90 -13.30
CA ASP A 521 1.24 -18.14 -12.57
C ASP A 521 0.50 -18.18 -11.24
N ALA A 522 0.43 -17.07 -10.51
CA ALA A 522 -0.35 -17.00 -9.27
C ALA A 522 -1.85 -17.22 -9.52
N ILE A 523 -2.42 -16.62 -10.57
CA ILE A 523 -3.84 -16.76 -10.90
C ILE A 523 -4.15 -18.18 -11.35
N VAL A 524 -3.40 -18.71 -12.33
CA VAL A 524 -3.59 -20.08 -12.84
C VAL A 524 -3.33 -21.11 -11.75
N GLY A 525 -2.25 -20.95 -10.98
CA GLY A 525 -1.91 -21.83 -9.86
C GLY A 525 -2.97 -21.84 -8.74
N SER A 526 -3.78 -20.78 -8.63
CA SER A 526 -4.92 -20.74 -7.70
C SER A 526 -6.20 -21.42 -8.24
N GLY A 527 -6.18 -21.88 -9.50
CA GLY A 527 -7.27 -22.58 -10.17
C GLY A 527 -8.17 -21.70 -11.04
N ILE A 528 -7.73 -20.50 -11.45
CA ILE A 528 -8.47 -19.63 -12.36
C ILE A 528 -7.89 -19.77 -13.78
N GLU A 529 -8.72 -20.19 -14.73
CA GLU A 529 -8.31 -20.32 -16.13
C GLU A 529 -8.09 -18.93 -16.76
N ILE A 530 -7.00 -18.75 -17.52
CA ILE A 530 -6.79 -17.55 -18.35
C ILE A 530 -6.78 -17.97 -19.82
N ARG A 531 -7.75 -17.49 -20.61
CA ARG A 531 -7.89 -17.82 -22.03
C ARG A 531 -6.94 -17.02 -22.90
N LYS A 532 -6.97 -15.69 -22.78
CA LYS A 532 -6.16 -14.77 -23.58
C LYS A 532 -5.40 -13.80 -22.71
N ARG A 533 -4.14 -13.56 -23.09
CA ARG A 533 -3.23 -12.62 -22.43
C ARG A 533 -2.83 -11.51 -23.39
N TYR A 534 -2.79 -10.29 -22.87
CA TYR A 534 -2.48 -9.09 -23.63
C TYR A 534 -1.22 -8.41 -23.08
N ASP A 535 -0.31 -8.10 -23.99
CA ASP A 535 0.76 -7.14 -23.80
C ASP A 535 0.26 -5.70 -24.03
N ILE A 536 0.99 -4.72 -23.53
CA ILE A 536 0.74 -3.32 -23.89
C ILE A 536 1.08 -3.12 -25.38
N PRO A 537 0.23 -2.41 -26.14
CA PRO A 537 0.56 -2.01 -27.50
C PRO A 537 1.84 -1.16 -27.55
N GLY A 538 2.72 -1.46 -28.52
CA GLY A 538 4.03 -0.82 -28.63
C GLY A 538 3.98 0.72 -28.74
N TYR A 539 2.93 1.28 -29.34
CA TYR A 539 2.74 2.73 -29.48
C TYR A 539 2.35 3.44 -28.17
N LEU A 540 1.91 2.70 -27.14
CA LEU A 540 1.57 3.26 -25.81
C LEU A 540 2.73 3.26 -24.84
N ILE A 541 3.82 2.57 -25.16
CA ILE A 541 5.00 2.59 -24.31
C ILE A 541 5.69 3.97 -24.52
N PRO A 542 6.15 4.67 -23.47
CA PRO A 542 6.99 5.88 -23.57
C PRO A 542 8.47 5.57 -23.86
N PRO A 543 9.21 6.38 -24.65
CA PRO A 543 10.57 6.02 -25.09
C PRO A 543 11.52 5.60 -23.97
N ASP A 544 11.60 6.39 -22.88
CA ASP A 544 12.47 6.11 -21.72
C ASP A 544 12.05 4.80 -20.98
N SER A 545 10.78 4.42 -21.08
CA SER A 545 10.26 3.19 -20.49
C SER A 545 10.64 1.91 -21.26
N ARG A 546 11.27 2.00 -22.45
CA ARG A 546 11.76 0.80 -23.18
C ARG A 546 12.81 0.05 -22.39
N VAL A 547 13.63 0.76 -21.63
CA VAL A 547 14.60 0.17 -20.70
C VAL A 547 13.93 -0.83 -19.76
N GLU A 548 12.78 -0.45 -19.19
CA GLU A 548 12.01 -1.31 -18.30
C GLU A 548 11.38 -2.49 -19.06
N ILE A 549 10.72 -2.23 -20.19
CA ILE A 549 9.97 -3.25 -20.93
C ILE A 549 10.89 -4.31 -21.51
N ASP A 550 11.98 -3.91 -22.16
CA ASP A 550 12.91 -4.84 -22.79
C ASP A 550 13.61 -5.70 -21.74
N ALA A 551 14.00 -5.10 -20.60
CA ALA A 551 14.54 -5.84 -19.47
C ALA A 551 13.55 -6.88 -18.93
N LYS A 552 12.26 -6.50 -18.80
CA LYS A 552 11.20 -7.41 -18.35
C LYS A 552 10.99 -8.56 -19.32
N ILE A 553 10.87 -8.28 -20.62
CA ILE A 553 10.72 -9.32 -21.66
C ILE A 553 11.89 -10.29 -21.61
N ALA A 554 13.13 -9.78 -21.52
CA ALA A 554 14.31 -10.63 -21.41
C ALA A 554 14.37 -11.45 -20.11
N SER A 555 13.77 -10.96 -19.03
CA SER A 555 13.63 -11.72 -17.77
C SER A 555 12.52 -12.77 -17.78
N GLY A 556 11.75 -12.88 -18.87
CA GLY A 556 10.72 -13.91 -19.06
C GLY A 556 9.34 -13.38 -19.41
N TYR A 557 9.07 -12.09 -19.20
CA TYR A 557 7.72 -11.53 -19.33
C TYR A 557 7.10 -11.82 -20.70
N PHE A 558 5.84 -12.24 -20.68
CA PHE A 558 5.06 -12.52 -21.89
C PHE A 558 5.04 -11.35 -22.87
N THR A 559 5.28 -11.64 -24.14
CA THR A 559 5.13 -10.73 -25.28
C THR A 559 4.63 -11.52 -26.49
N LYS A 560 3.80 -10.92 -27.34
CA LYS A 560 3.46 -11.49 -28.66
C LYS A 560 4.54 -11.21 -29.70
N GLY A 561 5.41 -10.22 -29.42
CA GLY A 561 6.47 -9.77 -30.30
C GLY A 561 7.77 -10.59 -30.20
N LYS A 562 8.83 -10.03 -30.78
CA LYS A 562 10.17 -10.63 -30.76
C LYS A 562 10.70 -10.68 -29.32
N ARG A 563 11.28 -11.83 -28.93
CA ARG A 563 12.07 -11.93 -27.69
C ARG A 563 13.35 -11.12 -27.84
N VAL A 564 13.62 -10.25 -26.88
CA VAL A 564 14.82 -9.40 -26.87
C VAL A 564 16.03 -10.25 -26.46
N THR A 565 17.09 -10.21 -27.27
CA THR A 565 18.36 -10.90 -26.99
C THR A 565 19.24 -10.10 -26.03
N GLN A 566 20.22 -10.76 -25.40
CA GLN A 566 21.17 -10.09 -24.49
C GLN A 566 22.01 -9.00 -25.17
N GLU A 567 22.28 -9.13 -26.46
CA GLU A 567 22.98 -8.11 -27.25
C GLU A 567 22.08 -6.90 -27.52
N GLU A 568 20.82 -7.12 -27.85
CA GLU A 568 19.83 -6.06 -28.06
C GLU A 568 19.55 -5.25 -26.78
N LEU A 569 19.58 -5.89 -25.60
CA LEU A 569 19.40 -5.19 -24.32
C LEU A 569 20.45 -4.11 -24.03
N LYS A 570 21.66 -4.25 -24.58
CA LYS A 570 22.72 -3.24 -24.40
C LYS A 570 22.44 -1.97 -25.21
N ASN A 571 21.66 -2.10 -26.29
CA ASN A 571 21.31 -1.00 -27.18
C ASN A 571 20.08 -0.23 -26.70
N THR A 572 19.26 -0.81 -25.82
CA THR A 572 18.15 -0.12 -25.17
C THR A 572 18.66 0.71 -24.00
N VAL A 573 18.87 2.00 -24.25
CA VAL A 573 19.39 2.98 -23.29
C VAL A 573 18.33 4.06 -23.05
N GLY A 574 18.16 4.45 -21.78
CA GLY A 574 17.29 5.54 -21.35
C GLY A 574 18.04 6.88 -21.33
N ARG A 575 17.33 7.97 -21.03
CA ARG A 575 17.92 9.31 -20.98
C ARG A 575 19.08 9.39 -20.00
N ALA A 576 20.14 10.09 -20.39
CA ALA A 576 21.30 10.34 -19.55
C ALA A 576 21.00 11.40 -18.47
N TRP A 577 21.80 11.43 -17.39
CA TRP A 577 21.67 12.44 -16.33
C TRP A 577 21.81 13.87 -16.89
N GLU A 578 22.75 14.07 -17.82
CA GLU A 578 23.06 15.35 -18.45
C GLU A 578 21.91 15.88 -19.33
N GLU A 579 21.06 14.99 -19.86
CA GLU A 579 19.87 15.35 -20.65
C GLU A 579 18.71 15.85 -19.78
N VAL A 580 18.82 15.74 -18.44
CA VAL A 580 17.80 16.21 -17.48
C VAL A 580 18.12 17.61 -16.94
N GLU A 581 19.34 18.13 -17.15
CA GLU A 581 19.77 19.47 -16.69
C GLU A 581 19.31 20.63 -17.61
N HIS A 582 18.30 20.42 -18.46
CA HIS A 582 17.82 21.41 -19.43
C HIS A 582 16.32 21.70 -19.33
#